data_AF-A0A091KCG5-F1
#
_entry.id   AF-A0A091KCG5-F1
#
_cell.length_a   1.000
_cell.length_b   1.000
_cell.length_c   1.000
_cell.angle_alpha   90.00
_cell.angle_beta   90.00
_cell.angle_gamma   90.00
#
_symmetry.space_group_name_H-M   'P 1'
#
loop_
_entity.id
_entity.type
_entity.pdbx_description
1 polymer ?
#
loop_
_entity_poly.entity_id
_entity_poly.type
_entity_poly.pdbx_seq_one_letter_code
_entity_poly.pdbx_strand_id
1 'polypeptide(L)'
;GTLEDQIIQANPLLEAFGNAKTVRNDNSSRFGKFIRIHFGTTGKLASADIETYLLEKSRVTFQLASERSYHIFYQIMSNKKPELIDLLLISTNPYDFPYVSQGEVTVASIDDSEELLATDSAVDILGFSPDEKAGMYKLTGAVMHYGNMKFKQKQREEQAEPDSTEVADKAGYLMGLNSADMLKALCYPRVKVGNEYVTKGQNVQQVYNSVGALAKAVYEKMFLWMVTRINQQLDTKQPRQHFIGVLDIAGFEIFDFNSLEQLCINFTNEKLQQFFNHHMFVLEQEEYKKEGIEWEFIDFGMDLAACIELIEKVEEVF
;
A
#
# COMPACT_ATOMS: atom_id res chain seq x y z
N GLY A 1 3.20 25.68 2.97
CA GLY A 1 4.26 26.11 2.04
C GLY A 1 3.62 26.60 0.77
N THR A 2 4.42 26.83 -0.28
CA THR A 2 3.91 26.93 -1.65
C THR A 2 3.29 25.60 -2.07
N LEU A 3 2.49 25.58 -3.15
CA LEU A 3 1.93 24.33 -3.69
C LEU A 3 3.04 23.36 -4.11
N GLU A 4 4.16 23.88 -4.61
CA GLU A 4 5.36 23.09 -4.95
C GLU A 4 5.94 22.40 -3.71
N ASP A 5 6.07 23.13 -2.59
CA ASP A 5 6.51 22.53 -1.32
C ASP A 5 5.55 21.44 -0.88
N GLN A 6 4.23 21.66 -0.99
CA GLN A 6 3.24 20.66 -0.56
C GLN A 6 3.32 19.37 -1.38
N ILE A 7 3.59 19.46 -2.68
CA ILE A 7 3.79 18.28 -3.54
C ILE A 7 5.02 17.50 -3.10
N ILE A 8 6.13 18.18 -2.80
CA ILE A 8 7.37 17.54 -2.34
C ILE A 8 7.17 16.91 -0.96
N GLN A 9 6.45 17.59 -0.07
CA GLN A 9 6.17 17.13 1.30
C GLN A 9 5.17 15.96 1.35
N ALA A 10 4.49 15.63 0.26
CA ALA A 10 3.70 14.40 0.17
C ALA A 10 4.59 13.14 0.16
N ASN A 11 5.85 13.24 -0.31
CA ASN A 11 6.71 12.07 -0.47
C ASN A 11 7.06 11.38 0.85
N PRO A 12 7.58 12.05 1.91
CA PRO A 12 7.90 11.37 3.17
C PRO A 12 6.72 10.57 3.72
N LEU A 13 5.51 11.13 3.64
CA LEU A 13 4.29 10.45 4.10
C LEU A 13 3.91 9.25 3.23
N LEU A 14 3.95 9.40 1.90
CA LEU A 14 3.62 8.31 0.98
C LEU A 14 4.68 7.21 1.00
N GLU A 15 5.96 7.55 1.16
CA GLU A 15 7.05 6.59 1.27
C GLU A 15 7.00 5.84 2.60
N ALA A 16 6.70 6.51 3.72
CA ALA A 16 6.53 5.83 5.01
C ALA A 16 5.47 4.71 4.95
N PHE A 17 4.34 4.97 4.28
CA PHE A 17 3.21 4.03 4.21
C PHE A 17 3.14 3.18 2.93
N GLY A 18 4.01 3.45 1.96
CA GLY A 18 3.94 2.85 0.62
C GLY A 18 5.25 2.27 0.14
N ASN A 19 6.37 2.58 0.78
CA ASN A 19 7.67 2.02 0.45
C ASN A 19 8.11 0.99 1.49
N ALA A 20 8.91 0.04 1.04
CA ALA A 20 9.50 -0.98 1.88
C ALA A 20 10.86 -1.41 1.33
N LYS A 21 11.66 -2.03 2.20
CA LYS A 21 12.91 -2.67 1.80
C LYS A 21 12.64 -4.02 1.15
N THR A 22 13.23 -4.21 -0.01
CA THR A 22 13.23 -5.44 -0.80
C THR A 22 14.63 -6.05 -0.83
N VAL A 23 14.81 -7.16 -1.54
CA VAL A 23 16.13 -7.78 -1.75
C VAL A 23 17.11 -6.85 -2.48
N ARG A 24 16.62 -6.01 -3.41
CA ARG A 24 17.48 -5.21 -4.32
C ARG A 24 17.40 -3.70 -4.12
N ASN A 25 16.42 -3.22 -3.35
CA ASN A 25 16.18 -1.80 -3.11
C ASN A 25 15.72 -1.58 -1.67
N ASP A 26 16.43 -0.73 -0.94
CA ASP A 26 16.18 -0.40 0.46
C ASP A 26 14.94 0.48 0.68
N ASN A 27 14.55 1.27 -0.33
CA ASN A 27 13.40 2.19 -0.30
C ASN A 27 12.55 2.02 -1.57
N SER A 28 11.95 0.85 -1.73
CA SER A 28 11.23 0.50 -2.96
C SER A 28 9.75 0.85 -2.85
N SER A 29 9.23 1.66 -3.78
CA SER A 29 7.78 1.91 -3.89
C SER A 29 7.04 0.61 -4.12
N ARG A 30 6.08 0.28 -3.25
CA ARG A 30 5.23 -0.92 -3.34
C ARG A 30 3.79 -0.55 -3.75
N PHE A 31 3.68 0.53 -4.50
CA PHE A 31 2.49 1.05 -5.15
C PHE A 31 2.95 1.85 -6.38
N GLY A 32 2.10 1.95 -7.39
CA GLY A 32 2.25 2.91 -8.48
C GLY A 32 1.73 4.28 -8.05
N LYS A 33 2.48 5.33 -8.33
CA LYS A 33 2.20 6.73 -8.03
C LYS A 33 2.16 7.51 -9.33
N PHE A 34 1.01 8.10 -9.66
CA PHE A 34 0.86 8.96 -10.81
C PHE A 34 0.50 10.38 -10.35
N ILE A 35 1.48 11.27 -10.38
CA ILE A 35 1.32 12.67 -9.96
C ILE A 35 0.91 13.49 -11.18
N ARG A 36 -0.25 14.10 -11.14
CA ARG A 36 -0.72 15.05 -12.16
C ARG A 36 -0.47 16.47 -11.69
N ILE A 37 0.41 17.17 -12.40
CA ILE A 37 0.70 18.58 -12.18
C ILE A 37 -0.14 19.38 -13.18
N HIS A 38 -1.17 20.08 -12.70
CA HIS A 38 -2.12 20.81 -13.56
C HIS A 38 -1.67 22.24 -13.81
N PHE A 39 -1.84 22.68 -15.04
CA PHE A 39 -1.53 24.03 -15.50
C PHE A 39 -2.81 24.76 -15.94
N GLY A 40 -2.90 26.03 -15.57
CA GLY A 40 -3.97 26.93 -16.01
C GLY A 40 -3.72 27.50 -17.40
N THR A 41 -4.61 28.36 -17.85
CA THR A 41 -4.59 28.95 -19.21
C THR A 41 -3.36 29.80 -19.54
N THR A 42 -2.63 30.23 -18.51
CA THR A 42 -1.40 31.02 -18.64
C THR A 42 -0.12 30.18 -18.53
N GLY A 43 -0.24 28.84 -18.45
CA GLY A 43 0.89 27.93 -18.26
C GLY A 43 1.47 27.91 -16.84
N LYS A 44 0.79 28.55 -15.88
CA LYS A 44 1.18 28.53 -14.45
C LYS A 44 0.57 27.33 -13.73
N LEU A 45 1.25 26.89 -12.67
CA LEU A 45 0.79 25.84 -11.77
C LEU A 45 -0.58 26.21 -11.19
N ALA A 46 -1.57 25.35 -11.46
CA ALA A 46 -2.94 25.52 -11.00
C ALA A 46 -3.22 24.64 -9.78
N SER A 47 -2.96 23.34 -9.86
CA SER A 47 -3.20 22.37 -8.78
C SER A 47 -2.36 21.11 -9.01
N ALA A 48 -2.35 20.20 -8.05
CA ALA A 48 -1.83 18.86 -8.26
C ALA A 48 -2.78 17.81 -7.68
N ASP A 49 -2.70 16.60 -8.20
CA ASP A 49 -3.31 15.44 -7.56
C ASP A 49 -2.48 14.19 -7.81
N ILE A 50 -2.69 13.18 -6.99
CA ILE A 50 -1.96 11.93 -6.96
C ILE A 50 -2.96 10.79 -7.12
N GLU A 51 -2.78 9.98 -8.14
CA GLU A 51 -3.44 8.70 -8.28
C GLU A 51 -2.50 7.58 -7.83
N THR A 52 -3.05 6.58 -7.12
CA THR A 52 -2.27 5.43 -6.66
C THR A 52 -2.85 4.13 -7.17
N TYR A 53 -1.97 3.19 -7.46
CA TYR A 53 -2.29 1.91 -8.08
C TYR A 53 -1.56 0.78 -7.37
N LEU A 54 -2.20 -0.40 -7.31
CA LEU A 54 -1.55 -1.67 -6.94
C LEU A 54 -0.67 -1.62 -5.67
N LEU A 55 -1.20 -1.10 -4.56
CA LEU A 55 -0.53 -1.25 -3.26
C LEU A 55 -0.34 -2.75 -2.94
N GLU A 56 0.88 -3.18 -2.67
CA GLU A 56 1.26 -4.56 -2.36
C GLU A 56 0.75 -5.01 -0.97
N LYS A 57 -0.55 -5.29 -0.86
CA LYS A 57 -1.23 -5.52 0.42
C LYS A 57 -0.63 -6.66 1.23
N SER A 58 -0.10 -7.70 0.59
CA SER A 58 0.49 -8.86 1.30
C SER A 58 1.65 -8.47 2.21
N ARG A 59 2.40 -7.42 1.85
CA ARG A 59 3.54 -6.90 2.62
C ARG A 59 3.19 -6.42 4.02
N VAL A 60 1.92 -6.07 4.25
CA VAL A 60 1.38 -5.72 5.58
C VAL A 60 1.45 -6.89 6.56
N THR A 61 1.36 -8.14 6.06
CA THR A 61 1.22 -9.34 6.89
C THR A 61 2.33 -10.38 6.69
N PHE A 62 3.14 -10.23 5.64
CA PHE A 62 4.14 -11.20 5.25
C PHE A 62 5.39 -10.53 4.67
N GLN A 63 6.56 -11.08 4.97
CA GLN A 63 7.84 -10.65 4.40
C GLN A 63 8.72 -11.88 4.11
N LEU A 64 9.51 -11.81 3.05
CA LEU A 64 10.62 -12.73 2.87
C LEU A 64 11.78 -12.38 3.82
N ALA A 65 12.68 -13.34 4.07
CA ALA A 65 13.76 -13.22 5.05
C ALA A 65 14.63 -11.96 4.88
N SER A 66 14.86 -11.53 3.64
CA SER A 66 15.67 -10.34 3.31
C SER A 66 14.81 -9.13 2.94
N GLU A 67 13.59 -9.03 3.43
CA GLU A 67 12.69 -7.90 3.16
C GLU A 67 12.15 -7.31 4.46
N ARG A 68 11.65 -6.07 4.38
CA ARG A 68 10.89 -5.43 5.45
C ARG A 68 9.41 -5.27 5.05
N SER A 69 8.57 -5.04 6.05
CA SER A 69 7.27 -4.41 5.84
C SER A 69 7.43 -2.92 5.51
N TYR A 70 6.33 -2.17 5.45
CA TYR A 70 6.34 -0.73 5.19
C TYR A 70 7.12 0.05 6.25
N HIS A 71 7.82 1.11 5.85
CA HIS A 71 8.73 1.86 6.73
C HIS A 71 8.06 2.40 7.99
N ILE A 72 6.80 2.82 7.90
CA ILE A 72 6.06 3.43 9.00
C ILE A 72 6.05 2.59 10.29
N PHE A 73 6.00 1.27 10.18
CA PHE A 73 6.00 0.40 11.36
C PHE A 73 7.30 0.56 12.18
N TYR A 74 8.43 0.59 11.48
CA TYR A 74 9.76 0.72 12.10
C TYR A 74 10.03 2.16 12.53
N GLN A 75 9.57 3.14 11.75
CA GLN A 75 9.60 4.56 12.13
C GLN A 75 8.88 4.80 13.46
N ILE A 76 7.66 4.30 13.63
CA ILE A 76 6.91 4.43 14.90
C ILE A 76 7.67 3.74 16.04
N MET A 77 8.18 2.52 15.81
CA MET A 77 8.92 1.76 16.83
C MET A 77 10.30 2.33 17.17
N SER A 78 10.84 3.27 16.38
CA SER A 78 12.08 4.00 16.69
C SER A 78 12.02 4.76 18.02
N ASN A 79 10.81 4.99 18.54
CA ASN A 79 10.55 5.70 19.79
C ASN A 79 11.04 7.15 19.79
N LYS A 80 11.22 7.75 18.61
CA LYS A 80 11.59 9.17 18.51
C LYS A 80 10.45 10.10 18.96
N LYS A 81 9.21 9.62 18.93
CA LYS A 81 8.00 10.22 19.49
C LYS A 81 7.35 9.27 20.51
N PRO A 82 7.81 9.24 21.78
CA PRO A 82 7.34 8.28 22.77
C PRO A 82 5.84 8.29 23.03
N GLU A 83 5.19 9.44 22.83
CA GLU A 83 3.74 9.58 22.92
C GLU A 83 2.99 8.64 21.96
N LEU A 84 3.61 8.24 20.84
CA LEU A 84 3.04 7.27 19.91
C LEU A 84 3.09 5.85 20.48
N ILE A 85 4.15 5.49 21.21
CA ILE A 85 4.25 4.15 21.83
C ILE A 85 3.10 3.95 22.82
N ASP A 86 2.87 4.96 23.66
CA ASP A 86 1.79 4.97 24.64
C ASP A 86 0.40 5.00 23.98
N LEU A 87 0.22 5.86 22.96
CA LEU A 87 -1.04 5.97 22.23
C LEU A 87 -1.45 4.66 21.55
N LEU A 88 -0.47 3.93 21.02
CA LEU A 88 -0.66 2.73 20.21
C LEU A 88 -0.59 1.44 21.03
N LEU A 89 -0.25 1.52 22.31
CA LEU A 89 -0.13 0.38 23.22
C LEU A 89 0.87 -0.67 22.70
N ILE A 90 1.94 -0.22 22.05
CA ILE A 90 2.98 -1.08 21.44
C ILE A 90 4.26 -1.06 22.28
N SER A 91 5.17 -1.99 22.00
CA SER A 91 6.56 -1.91 22.45
C SER A 91 7.44 -1.34 21.34
N THR A 92 8.72 -1.11 21.66
CA THR A 92 9.74 -0.69 20.69
C THR A 92 10.51 -1.87 20.08
N ASN A 93 10.13 -3.11 20.41
CA ASN A 93 10.79 -4.31 19.89
C ASN A 93 9.99 -4.84 18.69
N PRO A 94 10.50 -4.75 17.46
CA PRO A 94 9.76 -5.23 16.27
C PRO A 94 9.35 -6.70 16.35
N TYR A 95 10.16 -7.55 17.02
CA TYR A 95 9.88 -8.97 17.17
C TYR A 95 8.67 -9.30 18.05
N ASP A 96 8.12 -8.31 18.76
CA ASP A 96 6.86 -8.47 19.47
C ASP A 96 5.67 -8.51 18.50
N PHE A 97 5.85 -8.17 17.21
CA PHE A 97 4.80 -8.02 16.21
C PHE A 97 5.05 -8.89 14.96
N PRO A 98 4.47 -10.11 14.90
CA PRO A 98 4.78 -11.08 13.85
C PRO A 98 4.48 -10.63 12.41
N TYR A 99 3.56 -9.69 12.21
CA TYR A 99 3.23 -9.17 10.88
C TYR A 99 4.31 -8.27 10.29
N VAL A 100 5.29 -7.81 11.07
CA VAL A 100 6.33 -6.88 10.62
C VAL A 100 7.76 -7.35 10.96
N SER A 101 7.92 -8.62 11.37
CA SER A 101 9.18 -9.15 11.89
C SER A 101 9.55 -10.53 11.33
N GLN A 102 9.04 -10.90 10.16
CA GLN A 102 9.36 -12.19 9.51
C GLN A 102 10.68 -12.14 8.73
N GLY A 103 11.04 -10.95 8.25
CA GLY A 103 12.30 -10.69 7.55
C GLY A 103 13.21 -9.77 8.35
N GLU A 104 13.82 -8.82 7.65
CA GLU A 104 14.64 -7.78 8.26
C GLU A 104 13.77 -6.83 9.09
N VAL A 105 14.37 -6.22 10.11
CA VAL A 105 13.70 -5.18 10.93
C VAL A 105 14.47 -3.87 10.96
N THR A 106 15.70 -3.87 10.46
CA THR A 106 16.56 -2.68 10.31
C THR A 106 17.18 -2.66 8.92
N VAL A 107 17.58 -1.46 8.46
CA VAL A 107 18.24 -1.27 7.17
C VAL A 107 19.38 -0.27 7.38
N ALA A 108 20.59 -0.64 6.96
CA ALA A 108 21.79 0.15 7.26
C ALA A 108 21.78 1.56 6.64
N SER A 109 21.05 1.76 5.54
CA SER A 109 20.94 3.02 4.80
C SER A 109 19.83 3.94 5.31
N ILE A 110 19.00 3.51 6.28
CA ILE A 110 17.80 4.23 6.73
C ILE A 110 17.87 4.44 8.25
N ASP A 111 17.75 5.69 8.69
CA ASP A 111 17.50 6.02 10.10
C ASP A 111 15.99 6.22 10.34
N ASP A 112 15.33 5.15 10.80
CA ASP A 112 13.88 5.16 11.07
C ASP A 112 13.47 6.25 12.09
N SER A 113 14.40 6.76 12.91
CA SER A 113 14.13 7.85 13.87
C SER A 113 14.03 9.21 13.19
N GLU A 114 14.96 9.51 12.27
CA GLU A 114 14.91 10.76 11.50
C GLU A 114 13.73 10.75 10.53
N GLU A 115 13.48 9.60 9.90
CA GLU A 115 12.34 9.40 9.00
C GLU A 115 10.99 9.56 9.71
N LEU A 116 10.86 9.15 10.98
CA LEU A 116 9.63 9.41 11.75
C LEU A 116 9.37 10.91 11.90
N LEU A 117 10.40 11.71 12.17
CA LEU A 117 10.26 13.17 12.31
C LEU A 117 9.88 13.83 10.99
N ALA A 118 10.49 13.38 9.89
CA ALA A 118 10.16 13.85 8.55
C ALA A 118 8.70 13.53 8.20
N THR A 119 8.27 12.29 8.46
CA THR A 119 6.89 11.83 8.25
C THR A 119 5.90 12.62 9.09
N ASP A 120 6.19 12.80 10.38
CA ASP A 120 5.31 13.51 11.32
C ASP A 120 5.14 14.99 10.94
N SER A 121 6.23 15.63 10.49
CA SER A 121 6.23 17.00 9.96
C SER A 121 5.48 17.10 8.63
N ALA A 122 5.64 16.10 7.74
CA ALA A 122 4.91 16.06 6.47
C ALA A 122 3.40 16.03 6.68
N VAL A 123 2.92 15.23 7.65
CA VAL A 123 1.50 15.18 8.04
C VAL A 123 0.98 16.57 8.45
N ASP A 124 1.77 17.32 9.23
CA ASP A 124 1.37 18.67 9.66
C ASP A 124 1.35 19.67 8.49
N ILE A 125 2.34 19.62 7.59
CA ILE A 125 2.41 20.51 6.41
C ILE A 125 1.27 20.23 5.42
N LEU A 126 0.88 18.97 5.29
CA LEU A 126 -0.23 18.51 4.45
C LEU A 126 -1.60 18.80 5.07
N GLY A 127 -1.65 19.44 6.25
CA GLY A 127 -2.89 19.97 6.82
C GLY A 127 -3.80 18.92 7.45
N PHE A 128 -3.27 17.75 7.83
CA PHE A 128 -4.02 16.78 8.62
C PHE A 128 -4.28 17.36 10.01
N SER A 129 -5.51 17.22 10.49
CA SER A 129 -5.84 17.60 11.87
C SER A 129 -5.18 16.64 12.88
N PRO A 130 -5.02 17.06 14.15
CA PRO A 130 -4.48 16.18 15.19
C PRO A 130 -5.24 14.86 15.34
N ASP A 131 -6.57 14.89 15.19
CA ASP A 131 -7.42 13.69 15.27
C ASP A 131 -7.20 12.76 14.07
N GLU A 132 -7.02 13.30 12.88
CA GLU A 132 -6.72 12.54 11.67
C GLU A 132 -5.34 11.86 11.76
N LYS A 133 -4.33 12.61 12.20
CA LYS A 133 -2.98 12.12 12.46
C LYS A 133 -2.98 10.99 13.49
N ALA A 134 -3.66 11.21 14.62
CA ALA A 134 -3.83 10.18 15.64
C ALA A 134 -4.59 8.96 15.10
N GLY A 135 -5.62 9.17 14.28
CA GLY A 135 -6.38 8.10 13.63
C GLY A 135 -5.51 7.21 12.73
N MET A 136 -4.66 7.81 11.89
CA MET A 136 -3.72 7.09 11.03
C MET A 136 -2.75 6.21 11.83
N TYR A 137 -2.13 6.79 12.86
CA TYR A 137 -1.23 6.03 13.72
C TYR A 137 -1.98 4.92 14.46
N LYS A 138 -3.19 5.18 14.99
CA LYS A 138 -4.02 4.17 15.66
C LYS A 138 -4.36 3.00 14.76
N LEU A 139 -4.75 3.25 13.51
CA LEU A 139 -5.00 2.19 12.52
C LEU A 139 -3.72 1.37 12.24
N THR A 140 -2.58 2.04 12.14
CA THR A 140 -1.27 1.39 11.96
C THR A 140 -0.92 0.48 13.14
N GLY A 141 -1.07 0.98 14.38
CA GLY A 141 -0.88 0.18 15.59
C GLY A 141 -1.87 -0.99 15.70
N ALA A 142 -3.13 -0.79 15.32
CA ALA A 142 -4.13 -1.85 15.30
C ALA A 142 -3.75 -2.99 14.36
N VAL A 143 -3.21 -2.67 13.18
CA VAL A 143 -2.68 -3.66 12.22
C VAL A 143 -1.56 -4.50 12.83
N MET A 144 -0.66 -3.90 13.61
CA MET A 144 0.37 -4.63 14.33
C MET A 144 -0.24 -5.60 15.37
N HIS A 145 -1.19 -5.12 16.17
CA HIS A 145 -1.89 -5.96 17.17
C HIS A 145 -2.70 -7.10 16.54
N TYR A 146 -3.24 -6.95 15.34
CA TYR A 146 -3.92 -8.05 14.64
C TYR A 146 -3.01 -9.27 14.45
N GLY A 147 -1.72 -9.06 14.16
CA GLY A 147 -0.73 -10.14 14.03
C GLY A 147 -0.47 -10.91 15.33
N ASN A 148 -0.82 -10.32 16.47
CA ASN A 148 -0.60 -10.88 17.80
C ASN A 148 -1.79 -11.70 18.31
N MET A 149 -2.97 -11.59 17.67
CA MET A 149 -4.15 -12.32 18.09
C MET A 149 -3.90 -13.83 18.01
N LYS A 150 -4.23 -14.57 19.07
CA LYS A 150 -4.07 -16.02 19.14
C LYS A 150 -5.42 -16.70 19.30
N PHE A 151 -5.59 -17.78 18.54
CA PHE A 151 -6.78 -18.60 18.54
C PHE A 151 -6.39 -20.06 18.69
N LYS A 152 -7.25 -20.82 19.36
CA LYS A 152 -7.10 -22.26 19.57
C LYS A 152 -8.35 -23.00 19.12
N GLN A 153 -8.20 -24.28 18.85
CA GLN A 153 -9.34 -25.14 18.56
C GLN A 153 -10.07 -25.47 19.85
N LYS A 154 -11.39 -25.34 19.85
CA LYS A 154 -12.22 -25.72 20.98
C LYS A 154 -12.18 -27.22 21.22
N GLN A 155 -12.15 -27.66 22.48
CA GLN A 155 -12.05 -29.09 22.79
C GLN A 155 -13.25 -29.87 22.22
N ARG A 156 -12.96 -30.87 21.38
CA ARG A 156 -13.94 -31.76 20.70
C ARG A 156 -14.81 -31.09 19.62
N GLU A 157 -14.44 -29.89 19.19
CA GLU A 157 -15.11 -29.11 18.15
C GLU A 157 -14.08 -28.68 17.09
N GLU A 158 -14.49 -28.48 15.83
CA GLU A 158 -13.57 -27.96 14.78
C GLU A 158 -13.45 -26.42 14.83
N GLN A 159 -14.33 -25.78 15.60
CA GLN A 159 -14.43 -24.33 15.71
C GLN A 159 -13.28 -23.74 16.52
N ALA A 160 -12.87 -22.54 16.13
CA ALA A 160 -11.90 -21.73 16.83
C ALA A 160 -12.53 -20.98 18.01
N GLU A 161 -11.73 -20.75 19.04
CA GLU A 161 -12.00 -19.82 20.12
C GLU A 161 -10.78 -18.93 20.39
N PRO A 162 -10.98 -17.69 20.89
CA PRO A 162 -9.87 -16.82 21.29
C PRO A 162 -9.06 -17.47 22.41
N ASP A 163 -7.73 -17.41 22.31
CA ASP A 163 -6.87 -17.90 23.39
C ASP A 163 -6.73 -16.89 24.53
N SER A 164 -6.75 -15.60 24.20
CA SER A 164 -6.76 -14.46 25.11
C SER A 164 -7.55 -13.30 24.51
N THR A 165 -8.05 -12.40 25.37
CA THR A 165 -8.73 -11.16 24.94
C THR A 165 -7.80 -9.95 24.91
N GLU A 166 -6.64 -10.00 25.57
CA GLU A 166 -5.79 -8.81 25.81
C GLU A 166 -5.40 -8.08 24.51
N VAL A 167 -4.96 -8.83 23.50
CA VAL A 167 -4.58 -8.25 22.20
C VAL A 167 -5.79 -7.69 21.47
N ALA A 168 -6.94 -8.33 21.60
CA ALA A 168 -8.19 -7.85 21.03
C ALA A 168 -8.71 -6.60 21.74
N ASP A 169 -8.46 -6.45 23.04
CA ASP A 169 -8.77 -5.26 23.81
C ASP A 169 -7.92 -4.07 23.31
N LYS A 170 -6.61 -4.29 23.08
CA LYS A 170 -5.71 -3.28 22.49
C LYS A 170 -6.15 -2.89 21.09
N ALA A 171 -6.35 -3.85 20.18
CA ALA A 171 -6.79 -3.58 18.83
C ALA A 171 -8.19 -2.92 18.79
N GLY A 172 -9.12 -3.39 19.62
CA GLY A 172 -10.46 -2.83 19.76
C GLY A 172 -10.44 -1.38 20.23
N TYR A 173 -9.60 -1.06 21.22
CA TYR A 173 -9.40 0.32 21.70
C TYR A 173 -8.93 1.26 20.58
N LEU A 174 -7.94 0.84 19.78
CA LEU A 174 -7.40 1.65 18.69
C LEU A 174 -8.42 1.84 17.55
N MET A 175 -9.23 0.82 17.28
CA MET A 175 -10.27 0.85 16.24
C MET A 175 -11.58 1.50 16.71
N GLY A 176 -11.74 1.76 18.01
CA GLY A 176 -13.01 2.22 18.59
C GLY A 176 -14.10 1.15 18.57
N LEU A 177 -13.74 -0.12 18.70
CA LEU A 177 -14.64 -1.28 18.63
C LEU A 177 -14.68 -2.05 19.96
N ASN A 178 -15.79 -2.73 20.21
CA ASN A 178 -15.88 -3.69 21.31
C ASN A 178 -15.09 -4.97 20.97
N SER A 179 -14.13 -5.34 21.82
CA SER A 179 -13.25 -6.48 21.60
C SER A 179 -13.97 -7.83 21.60
N ALA A 180 -14.97 -8.00 22.46
CA ALA A 180 -15.77 -9.22 22.53
C ALA A 180 -16.60 -9.42 21.24
N ASP A 181 -17.21 -8.35 20.73
CA ASP A 181 -17.93 -8.39 19.45
C ASP A 181 -17.00 -8.66 18.27
N MET A 182 -15.79 -8.07 18.28
CA MET A 182 -14.77 -8.33 17.26
C MET A 182 -14.34 -9.81 17.26
N LEU A 183 -13.99 -10.37 18.42
CA LEU A 183 -13.61 -11.78 18.55
C LEU A 183 -14.75 -12.71 18.14
N LYS A 184 -15.98 -12.39 18.53
CA LYS A 184 -17.17 -13.13 18.13
C LYS A 184 -17.39 -13.07 16.62
N ALA A 185 -17.23 -11.91 15.99
CA ALA A 185 -17.39 -11.75 14.55
C ALA A 185 -16.30 -12.48 13.75
N LEU A 186 -15.09 -12.58 14.29
CA LEU A 186 -13.99 -13.35 13.71
C LEU A 186 -14.24 -14.85 13.78
N CYS A 187 -14.58 -15.40 14.96
CA CYS A 187 -14.80 -16.85 15.10
C CYS A 187 -16.15 -17.32 14.56
N TYR A 188 -17.17 -16.46 14.59
CA TYR A 188 -18.57 -16.77 14.27
C TYR A 188 -19.22 -15.68 13.39
N PRO A 189 -18.69 -15.43 12.17
CA PRO A 189 -19.27 -14.46 11.26
C PRO A 189 -20.70 -14.81 10.86
N ARG A 190 -21.51 -13.78 10.58
CA ARG A 190 -22.86 -13.93 10.03
C ARG A 190 -22.80 -13.88 8.51
N VAL A 191 -23.20 -14.97 7.86
CA VAL A 191 -23.26 -15.08 6.40
C VAL A 191 -24.71 -14.89 5.95
N LYS A 192 -24.92 -14.04 4.95
CA LYS A 192 -26.24 -13.84 4.35
C LYS A 192 -26.54 -15.00 3.40
N VAL A 193 -27.62 -15.74 3.66
CA VAL A 193 -28.10 -16.85 2.83
C VAL A 193 -29.54 -16.52 2.42
N GLY A 194 -29.72 -16.10 1.16
CA GLY A 194 -30.99 -15.53 0.71
C GLY A 194 -31.32 -14.24 1.46
N ASN A 195 -32.45 -14.24 2.18
CA ASN A 195 -32.91 -13.09 2.98
C ASN A 195 -32.56 -13.18 4.46
N GLU A 196 -31.94 -14.27 4.91
CA GLU A 196 -31.61 -14.49 6.32
C GLU A 196 -30.10 -14.45 6.57
N TYR A 197 -29.72 -14.24 7.84
CA TYR A 197 -28.33 -14.28 8.28
C TYR A 197 -28.11 -15.46 9.21
N VAL A 198 -27.19 -16.34 8.82
CA VAL A 198 -26.84 -17.53 9.59
C VAL A 198 -25.44 -17.37 10.16
N THR A 199 -25.27 -17.71 11.44
CA THR A 199 -23.96 -17.73 12.10
C THR A 199 -23.18 -18.95 11.63
N LYS A 200 -21.97 -18.72 11.09
CA LYS A 200 -21.07 -19.78 10.64
C LYS A 200 -19.84 -19.81 11.53
N GLY A 201 -19.56 -20.94 12.18
CA GLY A 201 -18.31 -21.14 12.91
C GLY A 201 -17.13 -21.29 11.94
N GLN A 202 -15.98 -20.73 12.30
CA GLN A 202 -14.72 -20.87 11.57
C GLN A 202 -13.74 -21.78 12.33
N ASN A 203 -12.89 -22.50 11.60
CA ASN A 203 -11.73 -23.17 12.21
C ASN A 203 -10.57 -22.18 12.42
N VAL A 204 -9.53 -22.61 13.16
CA VAL A 204 -8.41 -21.73 13.56
C VAL A 204 -7.71 -21.10 12.35
N GLN A 205 -7.46 -21.86 11.30
CA GLN A 205 -6.81 -21.35 10.09
C GLN A 205 -7.67 -20.31 9.36
N GLN A 206 -8.99 -20.54 9.28
CA GLN A 206 -9.93 -19.59 8.68
C GLN A 206 -9.98 -18.28 9.45
N VAL A 207 -9.91 -18.32 10.77
CA VAL A 207 -9.84 -17.10 11.60
C VAL A 207 -8.54 -16.35 11.34
N TYR A 208 -7.38 -17.02 11.33
CA TYR A 208 -6.10 -16.35 11.01
C TYR A 208 -6.10 -15.73 9.61
N ASN A 209 -6.65 -16.43 8.60
CA ASN A 209 -6.79 -15.87 7.26
C ASN A 209 -7.70 -14.62 7.25
N SER A 210 -8.78 -14.64 8.04
CA SER A 210 -9.71 -13.51 8.16
C SER A 210 -9.06 -12.30 8.86
N VAL A 211 -8.28 -12.54 9.91
CA VAL A 211 -7.51 -11.49 10.61
C VAL A 211 -6.46 -10.86 9.68
N GLY A 212 -5.72 -11.68 8.94
CA GLY A 212 -4.76 -11.18 7.95
C GLY A 212 -5.45 -10.41 6.82
N ALA A 213 -6.60 -10.87 6.33
CA ALA A 213 -7.40 -10.14 5.34
C ALA A 213 -7.91 -8.80 5.89
N LEU A 214 -8.34 -8.75 7.15
CA LEU A 214 -8.77 -7.53 7.83
C LEU A 214 -7.61 -6.53 7.96
N ALA A 215 -6.42 -6.98 8.38
CA ALA A 215 -5.23 -6.15 8.49
C ALA A 215 -4.88 -5.49 7.15
N LYS A 216 -4.85 -6.29 6.08
CA LYS A 216 -4.61 -5.81 4.71
C LYS A 216 -5.66 -4.79 4.25
N ALA A 217 -6.94 -5.06 4.54
CA ALA A 217 -8.03 -4.17 4.15
C ALA A 217 -8.02 -2.84 4.92
N VAL A 218 -7.71 -2.87 6.23
CA VAL A 218 -7.57 -1.65 7.04
C VAL A 218 -6.42 -0.80 6.53
N TYR A 219 -5.25 -1.41 6.30
CA TYR A 219 -4.06 -0.70 5.82
C TYR A 219 -4.29 -0.08 4.44
N GLU A 220 -4.84 -0.84 3.48
CA GLU A 220 -5.17 -0.34 2.15
C GLU A 220 -6.16 0.83 2.21
N LYS A 221 -7.26 0.69 2.95
CA LYS A 221 -8.27 1.75 3.05
C LYS A 221 -7.71 3.00 3.70
N MET A 222 -6.85 2.85 4.71
CA MET A 222 -6.12 3.95 5.32
C MET A 222 -5.22 4.65 4.29
N PHE A 223 -4.41 3.90 3.54
CA PHE A 223 -3.52 4.46 2.51
C PHE A 223 -4.30 5.22 1.42
N LEU A 224 -5.38 4.63 0.88
CA LEU A 224 -6.22 5.29 -0.13
C LEU A 224 -6.92 6.55 0.44
N TRP A 225 -7.32 6.50 1.71
CA TRP A 225 -7.88 7.66 2.39
C TRP A 225 -6.84 8.77 2.57
N MET A 226 -5.59 8.43 2.92
CA MET A 226 -4.49 9.39 3.01
C MET A 226 -4.27 10.09 1.67
N VAL A 227 -4.21 9.34 0.56
CA VAL A 227 -4.10 9.91 -0.79
C VAL A 227 -5.26 10.85 -1.09
N THR A 228 -6.48 10.46 -0.71
CA THR A 228 -7.67 11.33 -0.86
C THR A 228 -7.53 12.63 -0.08
N ARG A 229 -7.03 12.59 1.17
CA ARG A 229 -6.80 13.78 1.99
C ARG A 229 -5.68 14.66 1.46
N ILE A 230 -4.57 14.06 0.99
CA ILE A 230 -3.49 14.78 0.32
C ILE A 230 -4.02 15.52 -0.91
N ASN A 231 -4.81 14.86 -1.75
CA ASN A 231 -5.39 15.48 -2.93
C ASN A 231 -6.34 16.64 -2.60
N GLN A 232 -7.09 16.56 -1.50
CA GLN A 232 -7.92 17.68 -1.04
C GLN A 232 -7.07 18.90 -0.64
N GLN A 233 -5.86 18.67 -0.12
CA GLN A 233 -4.93 19.75 0.23
C GLN A 233 -4.23 20.34 -1.00
N LEU A 234 -3.89 19.51 -1.99
CA LEU A 234 -3.24 19.94 -3.24
C LEU A 234 -4.21 20.56 -4.26
N ASP A 235 -5.51 20.36 -4.06
CA ASP A 235 -6.54 20.94 -4.90
C ASP A 235 -6.63 22.46 -4.71
N THR A 236 -6.81 23.17 -5.82
CA THR A 236 -7.08 24.60 -5.81
C THR A 236 -8.28 24.90 -6.70
N LYS A 237 -8.93 26.05 -6.45
CA LYS A 237 -10.07 26.50 -7.26
C LYS A 237 -9.67 27.08 -8.63
N GLN A 238 -8.40 26.96 -9.03
CA GLN A 238 -7.94 27.48 -10.31
C GLN A 238 -8.44 26.60 -11.47
N PRO A 239 -8.79 27.19 -12.63
CA PRO A 239 -9.19 26.42 -13.80
C PRO A 239 -8.00 25.59 -14.31
N ARG A 240 -8.27 24.32 -14.62
CA ARG A 240 -7.29 23.35 -15.15
C ARG A 240 -7.48 23.21 -16.66
N GLN A 241 -6.40 23.29 -17.43
CA GLN A 241 -6.46 23.12 -18.89
C GLN A 241 -5.64 21.92 -19.37
N HIS A 242 -4.41 21.81 -18.90
CA HIS A 242 -3.48 20.72 -19.24
C HIS A 242 -2.82 20.19 -17.98
N PHE A 243 -2.26 18.99 -18.04
CA PHE A 243 -1.43 18.45 -16.96
C PHE A 243 -0.19 17.75 -17.51
N ILE A 244 0.86 17.71 -16.70
CA ILE A 244 2.01 16.83 -16.89
C ILE A 244 1.89 15.72 -15.84
N GLY A 245 1.86 14.48 -16.31
CA GLY A 245 1.80 13.30 -15.46
C GLY A 245 3.20 12.73 -15.22
N VAL A 246 3.56 12.51 -13.96
CA VAL A 246 4.78 11.81 -13.57
C VAL A 246 4.37 10.44 -13.01
N LEU A 247 4.71 9.37 -13.72
CA LEU A 247 4.49 8.00 -13.29
C LEU A 247 5.74 7.46 -12.60
N ASP A 248 5.58 7.02 -11.36
CA ASP A 248 6.58 6.37 -10.54
C ASP A 248 6.01 5.03 -10.05
N ILE A 249 6.55 3.92 -10.54
CA ILE A 249 6.09 2.57 -10.25
C ILE A 249 7.29 1.64 -10.16
N ALA A 250 7.18 0.56 -9.38
CA ALA A 250 8.21 -0.45 -9.33
C ALA A 250 8.48 -1.05 -10.72
N GLY A 251 9.76 -1.22 -11.03
CA GLY A 251 10.21 -1.87 -12.26
C GLY A 251 9.96 -3.37 -12.26
N PHE A 252 10.37 -4.03 -13.33
CA PHE A 252 10.29 -5.49 -13.46
C PHE A 252 11.13 -6.19 -12.38
N GLU A 253 10.53 -7.15 -11.67
CA GLU A 253 11.13 -7.86 -10.54
C GLU A 253 11.45 -9.31 -10.91
N ILE A 254 12.69 -9.74 -10.67
CA ILE A 254 13.15 -11.11 -10.90
C ILE A 254 13.91 -11.57 -9.66
N PHE A 255 13.26 -12.43 -8.87
CA PHE A 255 13.82 -13.02 -7.66
C PHE A 255 13.89 -14.55 -7.77
N ASP A 256 14.56 -15.19 -6.81
CA ASP A 256 14.60 -16.66 -6.71
C ASP A 256 13.20 -17.26 -6.45
N PHE A 257 12.34 -16.51 -5.76
CA PHE A 257 10.94 -16.84 -5.52
C PHE A 257 10.07 -15.65 -5.91
N ASN A 258 9.17 -15.84 -6.89
CA ASN A 258 8.25 -14.82 -7.38
C ASN A 258 6.83 -15.25 -7.02
N SER A 259 6.12 -14.43 -6.24
CA SER A 259 4.73 -14.69 -5.87
C SER A 259 3.76 -14.01 -6.86
N LEU A 260 2.46 -14.04 -6.53
CA LEU A 260 1.42 -13.37 -7.32
C LEU A 260 1.70 -11.86 -7.47
N GLU A 261 2.33 -11.25 -6.47
CA GLU A 261 2.73 -9.86 -6.45
C GLU A 261 3.76 -9.55 -7.55
N GLN A 262 4.79 -10.40 -7.71
CA GLN A 262 5.76 -10.28 -8.80
C GLN A 262 5.09 -10.47 -10.17
N LEU A 263 4.14 -11.41 -10.30
CA LEU A 263 3.38 -11.56 -11.54
C LEU A 263 2.60 -10.28 -11.87
N CYS A 264 1.88 -9.70 -10.90
CA CYS A 264 1.12 -8.46 -11.08
C CYS A 264 2.00 -7.28 -11.52
N ILE A 265 3.15 -7.09 -10.88
CA ILE A 265 4.05 -5.97 -11.21
C ILE A 265 4.76 -6.19 -12.55
N ASN A 266 5.18 -7.42 -12.85
CA ASN A 266 5.81 -7.75 -14.13
C ASN A 266 4.83 -7.62 -15.29
N PHE A 267 3.58 -8.07 -15.12
CA PHE A 267 2.51 -7.85 -16.10
C PHE A 267 2.24 -6.37 -16.34
N THR A 268 2.25 -5.55 -15.29
CA THR A 268 2.13 -4.09 -15.41
C THR A 268 3.29 -3.50 -16.20
N ASN A 269 4.53 -3.93 -15.92
CA ASN A 269 5.72 -3.50 -16.65
C ASN A 269 5.70 -3.93 -18.13
N GLU A 270 5.17 -5.13 -18.42
CA GLU A 270 5.00 -5.61 -19.80
C GLU A 270 4.06 -4.69 -20.60
N LYS A 271 2.92 -4.29 -20.00
CA LYS A 271 1.99 -3.32 -20.60
C LYS A 271 2.61 -1.93 -20.74
N LEU A 272 3.39 -1.47 -19.75
CA LEU A 272 4.10 -0.19 -19.84
C LEU A 272 5.16 -0.19 -20.95
N GLN A 273 5.88 -1.29 -21.12
CA GLN A 273 6.85 -1.44 -22.20
C GLN A 273 6.15 -1.50 -23.57
N GLN A 274 5.00 -2.18 -23.67
CA GLN A 274 4.19 -2.17 -24.89
C GLN A 274 3.72 -0.75 -25.23
N PHE A 275 3.25 0.00 -24.24
CA PHE A 275 2.86 1.41 -24.41
C PHE A 275 4.04 2.26 -24.89
N PHE A 276 5.22 2.09 -24.30
CA PHE A 276 6.45 2.76 -24.74
C PHE A 276 6.80 2.43 -26.19
N ASN A 277 6.82 1.14 -26.55
CA ASN A 277 7.13 0.69 -27.90
C ASN A 277 6.13 1.31 -28.89
N HIS A 278 4.83 1.21 -28.62
CA HIS A 278 3.81 1.78 -29.50
C HIS A 278 4.01 3.29 -29.67
N HIS A 279 4.21 4.04 -28.59
CA HIS A 279 4.35 5.50 -28.67
C HIS A 279 5.64 5.93 -29.39
N MET A 280 6.78 5.33 -29.05
CA MET A 280 8.09 5.67 -29.61
C MET A 280 8.13 5.32 -31.10
N PHE A 281 7.73 4.11 -31.48
CA PHE A 281 7.87 3.65 -32.85
C PHE A 281 6.77 4.18 -33.78
N VAL A 282 5.54 4.42 -33.31
CA VAL A 282 4.51 5.02 -34.17
C VAL A 282 4.82 6.47 -34.47
N LEU A 283 5.21 7.27 -33.46
CA LEU A 283 5.57 8.66 -33.67
C LEU A 283 6.81 8.82 -34.56
N GLU A 284 7.82 7.99 -34.36
CA GLU A 284 9.03 8.03 -35.19
C GLU A 284 8.70 7.68 -36.66
N GLN A 285 7.83 6.69 -36.88
CA GLN A 285 7.38 6.30 -38.22
C GLN A 285 6.49 7.37 -38.88
N GLU A 286 5.67 8.08 -38.11
CA GLU A 286 4.91 9.23 -38.60
C GLU A 286 5.84 10.37 -39.04
N GLU A 287 6.93 10.61 -38.32
CA GLU A 287 7.93 11.62 -38.67
C GLU A 287 8.73 11.22 -39.91
N TYR A 288 9.18 9.96 -40.03
CA TYR A 288 9.82 9.46 -41.26
C TYR A 288 8.93 9.65 -42.48
N LYS A 289 7.64 9.35 -42.35
CA LYS A 289 6.65 9.55 -43.41
C LYS A 289 6.47 11.03 -43.76
N LYS A 290 6.51 11.92 -42.77
CA LYS A 290 6.40 13.37 -42.95
C LYS A 290 7.62 13.97 -43.65
N GLU A 291 8.81 13.46 -43.36
CA GLU A 291 10.07 13.86 -44.00
C GLU A 291 10.30 13.17 -45.35
N GLY A 292 9.41 12.27 -45.78
CA GLY A 292 9.52 11.54 -47.05
C GLY A 292 10.68 10.54 -47.07
N ILE A 293 11.11 10.06 -45.91
CA ILE A 293 12.14 9.04 -45.75
C ILE A 293 11.51 7.67 -46.00
N GLU A 294 12.10 6.88 -46.89
CA GLU A 294 11.64 5.54 -47.19
C GLU A 294 11.92 4.62 -45.99
N TRP A 295 10.86 4.18 -45.31
CA TRP A 295 10.92 3.34 -44.12
C TRP A 295 9.97 2.14 -44.28
N GLU A 296 10.47 0.94 -43.99
CA GLU A 296 9.65 -0.28 -43.98
C GLU A 296 8.89 -0.36 -42.66
N PHE A 297 7.56 -0.42 -42.71
CA PHE A 297 6.72 -0.40 -41.51
C PHE A 297 6.93 -1.68 -40.69
N ILE A 298 7.33 -1.52 -39.43
CA ILE A 298 7.49 -2.61 -38.47
C ILE A 298 6.60 -2.31 -37.27
N ASP A 299 5.71 -3.23 -36.94
CA ASP A 299 4.79 -3.10 -35.80
C ASP A 299 5.42 -3.62 -34.50
N PHE A 300 6.26 -2.79 -33.90
CA PHE A 300 6.86 -3.06 -32.59
C PHE A 300 5.84 -3.02 -31.43
N GLY A 301 4.60 -2.58 -31.67
CA GLY A 301 3.52 -2.60 -30.69
C GLY A 301 2.99 -4.01 -30.40
N MET A 302 3.25 -4.96 -31.30
CA MET A 302 2.78 -6.35 -31.18
C MET A 302 3.81 -7.31 -30.57
N ASP A 303 5.08 -6.93 -30.42
CA ASP A 303 6.13 -7.84 -29.92
C ASP A 303 5.82 -8.43 -28.54
N LEU A 304 5.17 -7.64 -27.67
CA LEU A 304 4.81 -8.05 -26.31
C LEU A 304 3.35 -8.52 -26.19
N ALA A 305 2.57 -8.44 -27.27
CA ALA A 305 1.14 -8.74 -27.25
C ALA A 305 0.89 -10.20 -26.86
N ALA A 306 1.71 -11.14 -27.33
CA ALA A 306 1.55 -12.56 -27.00
C ALA A 306 1.71 -12.83 -25.48
N CYS A 307 2.66 -12.18 -24.82
CA CYS A 307 2.88 -12.29 -23.37
C CYS A 307 1.71 -11.69 -22.59
N ILE A 308 1.27 -10.49 -22.98
CA ILE A 308 0.15 -9.79 -22.34
C ILE A 308 -1.16 -10.58 -22.50
N GLU A 309 -1.43 -11.09 -23.69
CA GLU A 309 -2.64 -11.88 -23.97
C GLU A 309 -2.63 -13.22 -23.26
N LEU A 310 -1.48 -13.87 -23.13
CA LEU A 310 -1.34 -15.09 -22.34
C LEU A 310 -1.80 -14.85 -20.90
N ILE A 311 -1.42 -13.73 -20.31
CA ILE A 311 -1.73 -13.41 -18.91
C ILE A 311 -3.18 -12.91 -18.77
N GLU A 312 -3.66 -12.06 -19.67
CA GLU A 312 -4.98 -11.40 -19.53
C GLU A 312 -6.16 -12.21 -20.09
N LYS A 313 -5.94 -13.03 -21.13
CA LYS A 313 -7.02 -13.69 -21.88
C LYS A 313 -7.13 -15.19 -21.63
N VAL A 314 -6.08 -15.84 -21.12
CA VAL A 314 -6.12 -17.27 -20.83
C VAL A 314 -6.65 -17.45 -19.40
N GLU A 315 -7.85 -18.04 -19.28
CA GLU A 315 -8.55 -18.27 -18.00
C GLU A 315 -7.78 -19.14 -17.00
N GLU A 316 -6.64 -19.72 -17.38
CA GLU A 316 -5.82 -20.60 -16.53
C GLU A 316 -4.69 -19.87 -15.80
N VAL A 317 -4.39 -18.61 -16.15
CA VAL A 317 -3.25 -17.85 -15.56
C VAL A 317 -3.67 -17.00 -14.36
N PHE A 318 -4.82 -16.31 -14.44
CA PHE A 318 -5.41 -15.52 -13.35
C PHE A 318 -6.68 -16.18 -12.80
#